data_AF-A0A9P6RB58-F1
#
_entry.id   AF-A0A9P6RB58-F1
#
_cell.length_a   1.000
_cell.length_b   1.000
_cell.length_c   1.000
_cell.angle_alpha   90.00
_cell.angle_beta   90.00
_cell.angle_gamma   90.00
#
_symmetry.space_group_name_H-M   'P 1'
#
loop_
_entity.id
_entity.type
_entity.pdbx_description
1 polymer ?
#
loop_
_entity_poly.entity_id
_entity_poly.type
_entity_poly.pdbx_seq_one_letter_code
_entity_poly.pdbx_strand_id
1 'polypeptide(L)'
;MPPKQQPKDKKKIVEDKTFGLKNKNRSAKVGKYVETVKNQAAQAGQSRKDMLDKEREKQAIIDRKRAEQAKKDELVDLFKPIQVQQKVPFGVNPKTVLCAFFKAGTCTKGDKCKFSHDPNVERKTAKRDLYTDNRDEEKKN
;
A
#
# COMPACT_ATOMS: atom_id res chain seq x y z
N MET A 1 37.57 28.80 -48.28
CA MET A 1 37.25 27.66 -47.39
C MET A 1 35.93 27.97 -46.68
N PRO A 2 34.86 27.16 -46.84
CA PRO A 2 33.58 27.46 -46.22
C PRO A 2 33.65 27.29 -44.68
N PRO A 3 33.03 28.17 -43.89
CA PRO A 3 33.21 28.22 -42.45
C PRO A 3 32.51 27.05 -41.75
N LYS A 4 33.22 26.42 -40.80
CA LYS A 4 32.72 25.38 -39.90
C LYS A 4 31.49 25.89 -39.14
N GLN A 5 30.32 25.31 -39.39
CA GLN A 5 29.10 25.63 -38.66
C GLN A 5 29.20 25.10 -37.22
N GLN A 6 29.08 26.00 -36.25
CA GLN A 6 29.02 25.65 -34.83
C GLN A 6 27.68 24.96 -34.49
N PRO A 7 27.65 24.02 -33.52
CA PRO A 7 26.43 23.31 -33.15
C PRO A 7 25.43 24.30 -32.53
N LYS A 8 24.36 24.62 -33.27
CA LYS A 8 23.29 25.50 -32.78
C LYS A 8 22.54 24.83 -31.62
N ASP A 9 22.22 25.60 -30.58
CA ASP A 9 21.48 25.13 -29.41
C ASP A 9 20.18 24.42 -29.81
N LYS A 10 19.91 23.24 -29.22
CA LYS A 10 18.73 22.41 -29.55
C LYS A 10 17.40 23.18 -29.42
N LYS A 11 17.32 24.13 -28.48
CA LYS A 11 16.15 25.02 -28.29
C LYS A 11 15.93 25.93 -29.51
N LYS A 12 17.00 26.51 -30.07
CA LYS A 12 16.95 27.36 -31.26
C LYS A 12 16.52 26.56 -32.51
N ILE A 13 16.97 25.31 -32.64
CA ILE A 13 16.57 24.42 -33.76
C ILE A 13 15.07 24.08 -33.69
N VAL A 14 14.55 23.81 -32.49
CA VAL A 14 13.12 23.56 -32.28
C VAL A 14 12.33 24.83 -32.58
N GLU A 15 12.75 25.98 -32.06
CA GLU A 15 12.07 27.26 -32.27
C GLU A 15 12.00 27.63 -33.75
N ASP A 16 13.10 27.47 -34.50
CA ASP A 16 13.21 27.75 -35.93
C ASP A 16 12.33 26.81 -36.78
N LYS A 17 12.39 25.49 -36.53
CA LYS A 17 11.55 24.50 -37.24
C LYS A 17 10.06 24.60 -36.93
N THR A 18 9.73 25.23 -35.81
CA THR A 18 8.35 25.43 -35.38
C THR A 18 7.93 26.90 -35.46
N PHE A 19 8.76 27.75 -36.08
CA PHE A 19 8.49 29.15 -36.36
C PHE A 19 7.56 29.26 -37.59
N GLY A 20 6.61 30.19 -37.56
CA GLY A 20 5.69 30.41 -38.69
C GLY A 20 4.46 29.50 -38.74
N LEU A 21 4.31 28.50 -37.84
CA LEU A 21 3.02 27.81 -37.68
C LEU A 21 2.05 28.73 -36.94
N LYS A 22 1.22 29.45 -37.72
CA LYS A 22 0.26 30.49 -37.28
C LYS A 22 -0.81 30.00 -36.28
N ASN A 23 -0.82 28.72 -35.88
CA ASN A 23 -1.79 28.13 -34.95
C ASN A 23 -1.17 27.08 -33.99
N LYS A 24 0.07 27.34 -33.52
CA LYS A 24 0.90 26.42 -32.72
C LYS A 24 0.21 25.73 -31.53
N ASN A 25 -0.73 26.42 -30.89
CA ASN A 25 -1.46 25.94 -29.71
C ASN A 25 -2.98 25.82 -29.95
N ARG A 26 -3.47 26.05 -31.18
CA ARG A 26 -4.92 26.07 -31.50
C ARG A 26 -5.40 24.87 -32.30
N SER A 27 -4.52 24.21 -33.06
CA SER A 27 -4.88 23.02 -33.85
C SER A 27 -4.21 21.77 -33.29
N ALA A 28 -5.01 20.73 -33.02
CA ALA A 28 -4.52 19.45 -32.50
C ALA A 28 -3.48 18.77 -33.42
N LYS A 29 -3.61 18.92 -34.75
CA LYS A 29 -2.64 18.39 -35.73
C LYS A 29 -1.30 19.14 -35.65
N VAL A 30 -1.37 20.46 -35.46
CA VAL A 30 -0.18 21.32 -35.34
C VAL A 30 0.53 21.08 -33.99
N GLY A 31 -0.22 20.95 -32.90
CA GLY A 31 0.33 20.60 -31.59
C GLY A 31 1.08 19.27 -31.62
N LYS A 32 0.49 18.23 -32.22
CA LYS A 32 1.15 16.94 -32.45
C LYS A 32 2.44 17.09 -33.26
N TYR A 33 2.42 17.83 -34.37
CA TYR A 33 3.62 18.06 -35.19
C TYR A 33 4.74 18.78 -34.41
N VAL A 34 4.40 19.79 -33.61
CA VAL A 34 5.37 20.49 -32.75
C VAL A 34 5.97 19.54 -31.71
N GLU A 35 5.18 18.60 -31.18
CA GLU A 35 5.65 17.57 -30.25
C GLU A 35 6.58 16.57 -30.93
N THR A 36 6.27 16.10 -32.14
CA THR A 36 7.16 15.24 -32.93
C THR A 36 8.49 15.93 -33.24
N VAL A 37 8.46 17.22 -33.64
CA VAL A 37 9.68 18.00 -33.93
C VAL A 37 10.52 18.23 -32.67
N LYS A 38 9.89 18.48 -31.51
CA LYS A 38 10.56 18.57 -30.21
C LYS A 38 11.24 17.25 -29.84
N ASN A 39 10.53 16.13 -29.98
CA ASN A 39 11.05 14.80 -29.67
C ASN A 39 12.21 14.42 -30.62
N GLN A 40 12.08 14.72 -31.90
CA GLN A 40 13.12 14.47 -32.90
C GLN A 40 14.38 15.32 -32.65
N ALA A 41 14.24 16.58 -32.22
CA ALA A 41 15.36 17.42 -31.84
C ALA A 41 15.99 17.03 -30.49
N ALA A 42 15.22 16.47 -29.55
CA ALA A 42 15.74 15.93 -28.29
C ALA A 42 16.55 14.65 -28.49
N GLN A 43 16.13 13.81 -29.44
CA GLN A 43 16.81 12.57 -29.82
C GLN A 43 17.99 12.81 -30.77
N ALA A 44 17.96 13.86 -31.60
CA ALA A 44 19.09 14.28 -32.41
C ALA A 44 20.28 14.66 -31.51
N GLY A 45 21.29 13.80 -31.49
CA GLY A 45 22.51 13.98 -30.70
C GLY A 45 22.51 13.32 -29.32
N GLN A 46 21.61 12.38 -29.02
CA GLN A 46 21.85 11.41 -27.96
C GLN A 46 22.49 10.17 -28.59
N SER A 47 23.66 9.76 -28.10
CA SER A 47 24.27 8.53 -28.56
C SER A 47 23.45 7.33 -28.07
N ARG A 48 23.50 6.20 -28.80
CA ARG A 48 22.81 4.96 -28.38
C ARG A 48 23.26 4.51 -26.97
N LYS A 49 24.49 4.84 -26.58
CA LYS A 49 25.03 4.61 -25.23
C LYS A 49 24.36 5.49 -24.19
N ASP A 50 24.22 6.79 -24.44
CA ASP A 50 23.56 7.73 -23.49
C ASP A 50 22.09 7.35 -23.20
N MET A 51 21.40 6.79 -24.20
CA MET A 51 20.02 6.34 -24.03
C MET A 51 19.95 5.09 -23.14
N LEU A 52 20.83 4.11 -23.40
CA LEU A 52 20.95 2.89 -22.60
C LEU A 52 21.34 3.18 -21.15
N ASP A 53 22.26 4.12 -20.91
CA ASP A 53 22.66 4.47 -19.55
C ASP A 53 21.51 5.15 -18.77
N LYS A 54 20.73 6.01 -19.43
CA LYS A 54 19.51 6.60 -18.84
C LYS A 54 18.43 5.57 -18.55
N GLU A 55 18.27 4.56 -19.39
CA GLU A 55 17.32 3.46 -19.15
C GLU A 55 17.75 2.60 -17.97
N ARG A 56 19.05 2.27 -17.86
CA ARG A 56 19.60 1.51 -16.72
C ARG A 56 19.47 2.28 -15.40
N GLU A 57 19.73 3.59 -15.42
CA GLU A 57 19.56 4.44 -14.23
C GLU A 57 18.09 4.52 -13.79
N LYS A 58 17.16 4.67 -14.75
CA LYS A 58 15.71 4.64 -14.46
C LYS A 58 15.27 3.28 -13.90
N GLN A 59 15.75 2.18 -14.47
CA GLN A 59 15.48 0.83 -13.96
C GLN A 59 15.99 0.65 -12.53
N ALA A 60 17.22 1.07 -12.23
CA ALA A 60 17.78 0.99 -10.89
C ALA A 60 16.97 1.81 -9.86
N ILE A 61 16.46 2.98 -10.24
CA ILE A 61 15.59 3.79 -9.36
C ILE A 61 14.25 3.09 -9.12
N ILE A 62 13.66 2.49 -10.15
CA ILE A 62 12.40 1.74 -10.04
C ILE A 62 12.59 0.52 -9.14
N ASP A 63 13.67 -0.24 -9.34
CA ASP A 63 13.98 -1.42 -8.54
C ASP A 63 14.23 -1.05 -7.08
N ARG A 64 14.93 0.07 -6.81
CA ARG A 64 15.10 0.59 -5.45
C ARG A 64 13.77 0.96 -4.81
N LYS A 65 12.89 1.66 -5.54
CA LYS A 65 11.55 2.03 -5.04
C LYS A 65 10.68 0.80 -4.79
N ARG A 66 10.74 -0.20 -5.68
CA ARG A 66 10.01 -1.46 -5.54
C ARG A 66 10.51 -2.26 -4.34
N ALA A 67 11.82 -2.32 -4.12
CA ALA A 67 12.41 -2.95 -2.95
C ALA A 67 12.03 -2.22 -1.64
N GLU A 68 11.98 -0.89 -1.66
CA GLU A 68 11.54 -0.10 -0.51
C GLU A 68 10.04 -0.27 -0.22
N GLN A 69 9.20 -0.33 -1.26
CA GLN A 69 7.78 -0.64 -1.13
C GLN A 69 7.56 -2.05 -0.60
N ALA A 70 8.25 -3.06 -1.16
CA ALA A 70 8.18 -4.43 -0.66
C ALA A 70 8.57 -4.51 0.82
N LYS A 71 9.64 -3.81 1.25
CA LYS A 71 10.01 -3.73 2.67
C LYS A 71 8.92 -3.07 3.53
N LYS A 72 8.26 -2.03 3.01
CA LYS A 72 7.14 -1.37 3.72
C LYS A 72 5.93 -2.31 3.82
N ASP A 73 5.61 -3.05 2.77
CA ASP A 73 4.50 -4.00 2.75
C ASP A 73 4.75 -5.16 3.73
N GLU A 74 5.97 -5.70 3.77
CA GLU A 74 6.39 -6.71 4.76
C GLU A 74 6.28 -6.18 6.21
N LEU A 75 6.66 -4.92 6.45
CA LEU A 75 6.50 -4.30 7.77
C LEU A 75 5.02 -4.11 8.12
N VAL A 76 4.18 -3.69 7.18
CA VAL A 76 2.74 -3.54 7.40
C VAL A 76 2.11 -4.89 7.73
N ASP A 77 2.49 -5.96 7.03
CA ASP A 77 1.98 -7.30 7.31
C ASP A 77 2.41 -7.83 8.68
N LEU A 78 3.65 -7.54 9.11
CA LEU A 78 4.13 -7.89 10.43
C LEU A 78 3.43 -7.11 11.55
N PHE A 79 3.16 -5.83 11.34
CA PHE A 79 2.52 -4.94 12.32
C PHE A 79 0.99 -4.86 12.17
N LYS A 80 0.36 -5.72 11.36
CA LYS A 80 -1.10 -5.82 11.30
C LYS A 80 -1.63 -6.14 12.69
N PRO A 81 -2.40 -5.23 13.32
CA PRO A 81 -2.88 -5.47 14.66
C PRO A 81 -3.87 -6.64 14.61
N ILE A 82 -3.62 -7.68 15.40
CA ILE A 82 -4.54 -8.80 15.64
C ILE A 82 -5.75 -8.27 16.43
N GLN A 83 -6.59 -7.46 15.78
CA GLN A 83 -7.88 -7.06 16.32
C GLN A 83 -8.92 -8.05 15.83
N VAL A 84 -8.91 -9.24 16.43
CA VAL A 84 -9.97 -10.23 16.21
C VAL A 84 -11.23 -9.66 16.85
N GLN A 85 -12.10 -9.07 16.03
CA GLN A 85 -13.46 -8.76 16.46
C GLN A 85 -14.15 -10.08 16.80
N GLN A 86 -14.44 -10.25 18.09
CA GLN A 86 -15.06 -11.45 18.62
C GLN A 86 -16.46 -11.61 18.02
N LYS A 87 -16.58 -12.50 17.03
CA LYS A 87 -17.86 -12.84 16.40
C LYS A 87 -18.65 -13.70 17.39
N VAL A 88 -19.63 -13.09 18.03
CA VAL A 88 -20.59 -13.79 18.88
C VAL A 88 -21.72 -14.36 18.01
N PRO A 89 -22.08 -15.65 18.16
CA PRO A 89 -23.19 -16.25 17.44
C PRO A 89 -24.51 -15.56 17.81
N PHE A 90 -25.46 -15.52 16.87
CA PHE A 90 -26.77 -14.93 17.13
C PHE A 90 -27.50 -15.70 18.25
N GLY A 91 -28.03 -14.98 19.24
CA GLY A 91 -28.77 -15.56 20.37
C GLY A 91 -28.04 -15.54 21.71
N VAL A 92 -26.72 -15.23 21.76
CA VAL A 92 -26.02 -15.03 23.04
C VAL A 92 -25.88 -13.54 23.37
N ASN A 93 -26.20 -13.18 24.61
CA ASN A 93 -26.02 -11.82 25.08
C ASN A 93 -24.51 -11.48 25.10
N PRO A 94 -24.06 -10.40 24.45
CA PRO A 94 -22.63 -10.11 24.34
C PRO A 94 -21.96 -9.82 25.69
N LYS A 95 -22.74 -9.39 26.70
CA LYS A 95 -22.27 -9.18 28.08
C LYS A 95 -21.99 -10.47 28.85
N THR A 96 -22.45 -11.64 28.38
CA THR A 96 -22.10 -12.94 29.00
C THR A 96 -20.84 -13.54 28.38
N VAL A 97 -20.16 -12.79 27.51
CA VAL A 97 -18.93 -13.22 26.85
C VAL A 97 -17.81 -12.30 27.31
N LEU A 98 -16.69 -12.89 27.74
CA LEU A 98 -15.50 -12.14 28.12
C LEU A 98 -14.97 -11.35 26.94
N CYS A 99 -14.65 -10.07 27.16
CA CYS A 99 -14.04 -9.20 26.17
C CYS A 99 -12.61 -9.66 25.83
N ALA A 100 -12.36 -10.03 24.58
CA ALA A 100 -11.01 -10.38 24.11
C ALA A 100 -9.99 -9.25 24.31
N PHE A 101 -10.40 -7.99 24.14
CA PHE A 101 -9.54 -6.82 24.37
C PHE A 101 -9.23 -6.60 25.85
N PHE A 102 -10.16 -6.96 26.74
CA PHE A 102 -9.92 -6.89 28.19
C PHE A 102 -8.92 -7.97 28.62
N LYS A 103 -9.08 -9.20 28.09
CA LYS A 103 -8.12 -10.28 28.28
C LYS A 103 -6.72 -9.92 27.77
N ALA A 104 -6.64 -9.19 26.66
CA ALA A 104 -5.39 -8.68 26.10
C ALA A 104 -4.89 -7.37 26.74
N GLY A 105 -5.59 -6.81 27.74
CA GLY A 105 -5.22 -5.56 28.41
C GLY A 105 -5.32 -4.28 27.56
N THR A 106 -5.95 -4.34 26.39
CA THR A 106 -6.03 -3.25 25.40
C THR A 106 -7.43 -2.65 25.27
N CYS A 107 -8.36 -3.00 26.16
CA CYS A 107 -9.74 -2.51 26.07
C CYS A 107 -9.85 -1.04 26.51
N THR A 108 -10.12 -0.15 25.55
CA THR A 108 -10.35 1.29 25.79
C THR A 108 -11.77 1.64 26.22
N LYS A 109 -12.70 0.67 26.19
CA LYS A 109 -14.14 0.91 26.41
C LYS A 109 -14.55 0.90 27.89
N GLY A 110 -13.70 0.40 28.79
CA GLY A 110 -13.97 0.33 30.23
C GLY A 110 -15.34 -0.32 30.52
N ASP A 111 -16.09 0.26 31.45
CA ASP A 111 -17.40 -0.25 31.89
C ASP A 111 -18.51 -0.18 30.83
N LYS A 112 -18.30 0.62 29.77
CA LYS A 112 -19.25 0.74 28.65
C LYS A 112 -19.02 -0.33 27.58
N CYS A 113 -18.13 -1.29 27.82
CA CYS A 113 -17.86 -2.36 26.86
C CYS A 113 -19.11 -3.23 26.63
N LYS A 114 -19.32 -3.63 25.37
CA LYS A 114 -20.41 -4.54 24.97
C LYS A 114 -20.19 -5.97 25.49
N PHE A 115 -18.95 -6.31 25.83
CA PHE A 115 -18.50 -7.60 26.35
C PHE A 115 -18.10 -7.49 27.83
N SER A 116 -18.13 -8.60 28.57
CA SER A 116 -17.82 -8.63 30.00
C SER A 116 -16.34 -8.34 30.27
N HIS A 117 -16.08 -7.54 31.30
CA HIS A 117 -14.76 -7.33 31.91
C HIS A 117 -14.57 -8.15 33.19
N ASP A 118 -15.44 -9.12 33.48
CA ASP A 118 -15.29 -10.00 34.63
C ASP A 118 -14.57 -11.31 34.21
N PRO A 119 -13.33 -11.56 34.68
CA PRO A 119 -12.57 -12.78 34.40
C PRO A 119 -13.31 -14.08 34.77
N ASN A 120 -14.31 -14.01 35.66
CA ASN A 120 -15.08 -15.17 36.09
C ASN A 120 -16.05 -15.69 35.02
N VAL A 121 -16.40 -14.86 34.03
CA VAL A 121 -17.35 -15.23 32.96
C VAL A 121 -16.77 -16.29 32.01
N GLU A 122 -15.44 -16.39 31.90
CA GLU A 122 -14.79 -17.46 31.13
C GLU A 122 -14.86 -18.83 31.86
N ARG A 123 -15.03 -18.82 33.18
CA ARG A 123 -15.22 -20.04 33.99
C ARG A 123 -16.67 -20.51 33.89
N LYS A 124 -17.03 -21.07 32.72
CA LYS A 124 -18.26 -21.86 32.55
C LYS A 124 -18.20 -23.23 33.24
N THR A 125 -17.35 -23.41 34.25
CA THR A 125 -17.42 -24.61 35.09
C THR A 125 -18.64 -24.47 35.98
N ALA A 126 -19.61 -25.37 35.82
CA ALA A 126 -20.64 -25.58 36.83
C ALA A 126 -19.93 -25.70 38.19
N LYS A 127 -20.39 -24.96 39.20
CA LYS A 127 -19.91 -25.17 40.57
C LYS A 127 -20.07 -26.66 40.85
N ARG A 128 -18.95 -27.37 41.03
CA ARG A 128 -18.98 -28.78 41.41
C ARG A 128 -19.80 -28.86 42.70
N ASP A 129 -20.96 -29.49 42.62
CA ASP A 129 -21.82 -29.63 43.77
C ASP A 129 -21.08 -30.50 44.79
N LEU A 130 -20.90 -29.96 45.99
CA LEU A 130 -20.14 -30.59 47.07
C LEU A 130 -20.83 -31.86 47.57
N TYR A 131 -22.14 -31.99 47.34
CA TYR A 131 -22.97 -33.09 47.81
C TYR A 131 -23.24 -34.17 46.74
N THR A 132 -22.86 -33.95 45.48
CA THR A 132 -22.94 -34.99 44.44
C THR A 132 -21.59 -35.66 44.28
N ASP A 133 -21.47 -36.88 44.78
CA ASP A 133 -20.24 -37.67 44.69
C ASP A 133 -20.19 -38.42 43.34
N ASN A 134 -19.39 -37.92 42.39
CA ASN A 134 -19.28 -38.52 41.05
C ASN A 134 -18.59 -39.91 41.05
N ARG A 135 -18.16 -40.44 42.20
CA ARG A 135 -17.52 -41.76 42.32
C ARG A 135 -18.47 -42.93 42.03
N ASP A 136 -19.77 -42.75 42.20
CA ASP A 136 -20.77 -43.80 41.88
C ASP A 136 -21.09 -43.89 40.39
N GLU A 137 -20.84 -42.82 39.61
CA GLU A 137 -21.04 -42.84 38.15
C GLU A 137 -19.92 -43.60 37.43
N GLU A 138 -18.68 -43.57 37.92
CA GLU A 138 -17.55 -44.34 37.36
C GLU A 138 -17.70 -45.86 37.52
N LYS A 139 -18.48 -46.34 38.50
CA LYS A 139 -18.73 -47.78 38.70
C LYS A 139 -19.82 -48.36 37.79
N LYS A 140 -20.54 -47.52 37.04
CA LYS A 140 -21.63 -47.91 36.14
C LYS A 140 -21.23 -47.99 34.67
N ASN A 141 -19.97 -47.68 34.33
CA ASN A 141 -19.40 -47.90 33.00
C ASN A 141 -18.50 -49.13 32.97
#